data_AF-A0A2N5YKA8-F1
#
_entry.id   AF-A0A2N5YKA8-F1
#
_cell.length_a   1.000
_cell.length_b   1.000
_cell.length_c   1.000
_cell.angle_alpha   90.00
_cell.angle_beta   90.00
_cell.angle_gamma   90.00
#
_symmetry.space_group_name_H-M   'P 1'
#
loop_
_entity.id
_entity.type
_entity.pdbx_description
1 polymer ?
#
loop_
_entity_poly.entity_id
_entity_poly.type
_entity_poly.pdbx_seq_one_letter_code
_entity_poly.pdbx_strand_id
1 'polypeptide(L)'
;MKKALMILGLLLIAIFGNAQTSVSIYDIQYTTDAAGDSPYIGQQVTVTGTVTDTISGAYWIQDGSGAWNGVYVYDDIYYPNPGDNITITAVVDEFYDLTELKTITSFTVNSSGNTIDPVEISTAEVDAEQYESVLVKVVSAECVNANAGYGMWGATDGSGITLVDDKLYPFSAILENHYDITGIVEYSYSEWKILPRFPDDIQLSLAELSSTAETIKVMYYNLLNYPGTASDRYIDFQTIMQDAMPDIIVVNELESEAGANTLLNNALNTNGINYYQRADFIDGFGTDNMLFYNSNKLGLAAQSEIATNLRDINHYKVYYKAPDLASTGDTTYFNVFSCHLKASMGFESDRLSEIQNFFSYLQNNSQLENIIIGGDFNFYNNTTETAYLEMVNHNSFRMYDPIGSGYWHNNIH
;
A
#
# COMPACT_ATOMS: atom_id res chain seq x y z
N MET A 1 98.55 -26.05 0.56
CA MET A 1 97.12 -26.05 0.15
C MET A 1 96.75 -24.63 -0.26
N LYS A 2 96.65 -24.36 -1.57
CA LYS A 2 96.19 -23.07 -2.09
C LYS A 2 94.67 -23.16 -2.29
N LYS A 3 93.90 -22.38 -1.53
CA LYS A 3 92.44 -22.27 -1.72
C LYS A 3 92.20 -21.25 -2.84
N ALA A 4 91.57 -21.69 -3.92
CA ALA A 4 91.01 -20.82 -4.95
C ALA A 4 89.54 -20.55 -4.62
N LEU A 5 89.12 -19.29 -4.69
CA LEU A 5 87.75 -18.84 -4.53
C LEU A 5 87.23 -18.44 -5.91
N MET A 6 86.16 -19.08 -6.37
CA MET A 6 85.43 -18.72 -7.58
C MET A 6 84.23 -17.86 -7.16
N ILE A 7 84.20 -16.60 -7.59
CA ILE A 7 83.01 -15.75 -7.45
C ILE A 7 82.22 -15.89 -8.74
N LEU A 8 81.10 -16.63 -8.69
CA LEU A 8 80.07 -16.53 -9.71
C LEU A 8 79.33 -15.20 -9.51
N GLY A 9 79.49 -14.26 -10.44
CA GLY A 9 78.65 -13.08 -10.52
C GLY A 9 77.24 -13.48 -10.93
N LEU A 10 76.29 -13.34 -10.01
CA LEU A 10 74.86 -13.40 -10.31
C LEU A 10 74.47 -12.11 -11.05
N LEU A 11 74.19 -12.20 -12.35
CA LEU A 11 73.57 -11.11 -13.10
C LEU A 11 72.08 -11.09 -12.72
N LEU A 12 71.70 -10.27 -11.73
CA LEU A 12 70.29 -9.96 -11.48
C LEU A 12 69.79 -9.06 -12.61
N ILE A 13 69.06 -9.64 -13.56
CA ILE A 13 68.19 -8.88 -14.46
C ILE A 13 66.95 -8.53 -13.63
N ALA A 14 66.83 -7.27 -13.21
CA ALA A 14 65.59 -6.76 -12.67
C ALA A 14 64.57 -6.68 -13.81
N ILE A 15 63.67 -7.66 -13.86
CA ILE A 15 62.45 -7.56 -14.67
C ILE A 15 61.56 -6.56 -13.92
N PHE A 16 61.50 -5.32 -14.40
CA PHE A 16 60.43 -4.41 -14.01
C PHE A 16 59.14 -4.94 -14.65
N GLY A 17 58.47 -5.85 -13.96
CA GLY A 17 57.05 -6.07 -14.22
C GLY A 17 56.34 -4.78 -13.87
N ASN A 18 55.65 -4.16 -14.82
CA ASN A 18 54.66 -3.14 -14.51
C ASN A 18 53.66 -3.81 -13.56
N ALA A 19 53.70 -3.46 -12.27
CA ALA A 19 52.65 -3.83 -11.36
C ALA A 19 51.40 -3.10 -11.87
N GLN A 20 50.51 -3.85 -12.50
CA GLN A 20 49.30 -3.29 -13.05
C GLN A 20 48.44 -2.80 -11.89
N THR A 21 48.08 -1.51 -11.92
CA THR A 21 47.37 -0.86 -10.82
C THR A 21 45.93 -1.35 -10.80
N SER A 22 45.54 -1.97 -9.69
CA SER A 22 44.13 -2.15 -9.35
C SER A 22 43.54 -0.77 -9.09
N VAL A 23 42.43 -0.47 -9.75
CA VAL A 23 41.70 0.80 -9.62
C VAL A 23 40.24 0.46 -9.25
N SER A 24 39.64 1.26 -8.37
CA SER A 24 38.21 1.09 -8.05
C SER A 24 37.34 1.64 -9.19
N ILE A 25 36.10 1.19 -9.30
CA ILE A 25 35.15 1.76 -10.26
C ILE A 25 34.89 3.22 -9.91
N TYR A 26 34.78 3.55 -8.62
CA TYR A 26 34.70 4.94 -8.15
C TYR A 26 35.82 5.82 -8.70
N ASP A 27 37.07 5.38 -8.66
CA ASP A 27 38.19 6.19 -9.17
C ASP A 27 38.16 6.30 -10.71
N ILE A 28 37.65 5.28 -11.41
CA ILE A 28 37.44 5.34 -12.87
C ILE A 28 36.35 6.35 -13.22
N GLN A 29 35.28 6.42 -12.41
CA GLN A 29 34.06 7.16 -12.72
C GLN A 29 34.08 8.59 -12.17
N TYR A 30 34.49 8.79 -10.92
CA TYR A 30 34.45 10.09 -10.27
C TYR A 30 35.32 11.12 -11.01
N THR A 31 34.65 12.16 -11.51
CA THR A 31 35.32 13.28 -12.17
C THR A 31 34.82 14.62 -11.64
N THR A 32 35.62 15.65 -11.87
CA THR A 32 35.21 17.06 -11.74
C THR A 32 35.21 17.77 -13.10
N ASP A 33 35.47 17.02 -14.18
CA ASP A 33 35.31 17.53 -15.54
C ASP A 33 33.83 17.83 -15.80
N ALA A 34 33.57 18.94 -16.47
CA ALA A 34 32.21 19.32 -16.84
C ALA A 34 31.65 18.45 -17.97
N ALA A 35 32.50 17.72 -18.69
CA ALA A 35 32.11 16.79 -19.74
C ALA A 35 31.69 15.41 -19.21
N GLY A 36 31.99 15.06 -17.95
CA GLY A 36 31.76 13.71 -17.41
C GLY A 36 32.96 12.76 -17.59
N ASP A 37 33.92 13.11 -18.45
CA ASP A 37 35.07 12.25 -18.79
C ASP A 37 35.82 11.67 -17.59
N SER A 38 36.08 10.37 -17.67
CA SER A 38 36.89 9.61 -16.74
C SER A 38 38.33 10.16 -16.64
N PRO A 39 38.90 10.30 -15.42
CA PRO A 39 40.31 10.63 -15.25
C PRO A 39 41.27 9.52 -15.72
N TYR A 40 40.75 8.34 -16.07
CA TYR A 40 41.50 7.18 -16.55
C TYR A 40 41.37 6.93 -18.06
N ILE A 41 40.69 7.80 -18.82
CA ILE A 41 40.53 7.65 -20.27
C ILE A 41 41.84 7.28 -20.99
N GLY A 42 41.78 6.22 -21.80
CA GLY A 42 42.91 5.66 -22.55
C GLY A 42 43.91 4.82 -21.75
N GLN A 43 43.76 4.72 -20.43
CA GLN A 43 44.63 3.92 -19.58
C GLN A 43 44.14 2.48 -19.46
N GLN A 44 45.09 1.54 -19.31
CA GLN A 44 44.78 0.15 -18.99
C GLN A 44 44.75 -0.04 -17.47
N VAL A 45 43.62 -0.53 -16.94
CA VAL A 45 43.36 -0.71 -15.51
C VAL A 45 43.01 -2.17 -15.21
N THR A 46 43.25 -2.60 -13.97
CA THR A 46 42.62 -3.81 -13.42
C THR A 46 41.52 -3.40 -12.46
N VAL A 47 40.32 -3.94 -12.60
CA VAL A 47 39.15 -3.60 -11.79
C VAL A 47 38.41 -4.86 -11.37
N THR A 48 37.82 -4.83 -10.18
CA THR A 48 37.00 -5.93 -9.64
C THR A 48 35.61 -5.41 -9.34
N GLY A 49 34.57 -6.08 -9.81
CA GLY A 49 33.18 -5.67 -9.60
C GLY A 49 32.20 -6.82 -9.79
N THR A 50 30.98 -6.65 -9.30
CA THR A 50 29.87 -7.60 -9.45
C THR A 50 29.01 -7.20 -10.64
N VAL A 51 28.74 -8.15 -11.52
CA VAL A 51 27.91 -7.95 -12.71
C VAL A 51 26.47 -7.68 -12.30
N THR A 52 25.92 -6.51 -12.67
CA THR A 52 24.55 -6.11 -12.33
C THR A 52 23.52 -6.58 -13.35
N ASP A 53 23.88 -6.59 -14.64
CA ASP A 53 23.17 -7.27 -15.73
C ASP A 53 24.05 -7.44 -16.98
N THR A 54 23.55 -8.14 -18.00
CA THR A 54 24.24 -8.38 -19.28
C THR A 54 23.33 -8.21 -20.49
N ILE A 55 23.93 -7.89 -21.63
CA ILE A 55 23.29 -7.89 -22.95
C ILE A 55 24.27 -8.47 -23.98
N SER A 56 23.82 -8.77 -25.19
CA SER A 56 24.73 -9.22 -26.25
C SER A 56 25.82 -8.17 -26.51
N GLY A 57 27.08 -8.54 -26.28
CA GLY A 57 28.26 -7.70 -26.52
C GLY A 57 28.63 -6.75 -25.36
N ALA A 58 27.92 -6.80 -24.23
CA ALA A 58 28.25 -5.95 -23.09
C ALA A 58 27.67 -6.43 -21.75
N TYR A 59 28.16 -5.85 -20.66
CA TYR A 59 27.62 -6.02 -19.31
C TYR A 59 27.98 -4.82 -18.44
N TRP A 60 27.31 -4.69 -17.29
CA TRP A 60 27.59 -3.65 -16.30
C TRP A 60 28.17 -4.29 -15.05
N ILE A 61 29.15 -3.64 -14.42
CA ILE A 61 29.70 -4.06 -13.12
C ILE A 61 29.61 -2.93 -12.09
N GLN A 62 29.43 -3.31 -10.82
CA GLN A 62 29.55 -2.40 -9.68
C GLN A 62 30.42 -2.97 -8.56
N ASP A 63 31.19 -2.12 -7.89
CA ASP A 63 32.07 -2.49 -6.77
C ASP A 63 31.61 -1.90 -5.42
N GLY A 64 30.47 -1.21 -5.43
CA GLY A 64 29.77 -0.64 -4.28
C GLY A 64 28.33 -0.28 -4.62
N SER A 65 27.58 0.24 -3.65
CA SER A 65 26.27 0.87 -3.89
C SER A 65 26.41 2.39 -3.90
N GLY A 66 25.56 3.06 -4.67
CA GLY A 66 25.52 4.52 -4.74
C GLY A 66 26.39 5.12 -5.84
N ALA A 67 26.42 6.45 -5.86
CA ALA A 67 27.03 7.26 -6.90
C ALA A 67 28.47 6.85 -7.24
N TRP A 68 28.79 6.82 -8.54
CA TRP A 68 30.08 6.53 -9.17
C TRP A 68 30.58 5.09 -9.04
N ASN A 69 29.75 4.15 -8.55
CA ASN A 69 30.19 2.76 -8.35
C ASN A 69 29.82 1.81 -9.48
N GLY A 70 29.37 2.32 -10.64
CA GLY A 70 29.00 1.50 -11.81
C GLY A 70 29.80 1.84 -13.05
N VAL A 71 30.06 0.85 -13.91
CA VAL A 71 30.69 1.07 -15.21
C VAL A 71 30.21 0.06 -16.24
N TYR A 72 30.05 0.53 -17.48
CA TYR A 72 29.72 -0.27 -18.65
C TYR A 72 30.96 -0.99 -19.16
N VAL A 73 30.81 -2.25 -19.59
CA VAL A 73 31.89 -3.04 -20.17
C VAL A 73 31.46 -3.52 -21.55
N TYR A 74 32.16 -3.03 -22.58
CA TYR A 74 32.00 -3.48 -23.96
C TYR A 74 32.87 -4.71 -24.22
N ASP A 75 32.23 -5.87 -24.44
CA ASP A 75 32.91 -7.17 -24.50
C ASP A 75 32.13 -8.20 -25.32
N ASP A 76 32.68 -8.57 -26.49
CA ASP A 76 32.16 -9.64 -27.35
C ASP A 76 32.81 -11.01 -27.07
N ILE A 77 33.73 -11.09 -26.10
CA ILE A 77 34.56 -12.28 -25.84
C ILE A 77 34.07 -13.04 -24.61
N TYR A 78 33.85 -12.34 -23.49
CA TYR A 78 33.46 -12.96 -22.23
C TYR A 78 32.01 -12.67 -21.88
N TYR A 79 31.30 -13.70 -21.41
CA TYR A 79 29.86 -13.66 -21.11
C TYR A 79 29.63 -14.06 -19.65
N PRO A 80 29.88 -13.17 -18.68
CA PRO A 80 29.56 -13.44 -17.28
C PRO A 80 28.05 -13.53 -17.07
N ASN A 81 27.64 -14.04 -15.90
CA ASN A 81 26.24 -14.01 -15.47
C ASN A 81 26.02 -12.85 -14.50
N PRO A 82 24.79 -12.27 -14.45
CA PRO A 82 24.42 -11.39 -13.35
C PRO A 82 24.73 -12.02 -11.98
N GLY A 83 25.36 -11.26 -11.09
CA GLY A 83 25.84 -11.71 -9.79
C GLY A 83 27.23 -12.37 -9.77
N ASP A 84 27.89 -12.54 -10.91
CA ASP A 84 29.31 -12.90 -10.94
C ASP A 84 30.15 -11.71 -10.47
N ASN A 85 31.01 -11.94 -9.47
CA ASN A 85 32.05 -10.99 -9.11
C ASN A 85 33.30 -11.31 -9.94
N ILE A 86 33.68 -10.40 -10.82
CA ILE A 86 34.75 -10.58 -11.79
C ILE A 86 35.91 -9.63 -11.51
N THR A 87 37.11 -10.04 -11.88
CA THR A 87 38.29 -9.18 -12.00
C THR A 87 38.69 -9.14 -13.47
N ILE A 88 38.72 -7.96 -14.07
CA ILE A 88 39.09 -7.76 -15.46
C ILE A 88 40.25 -6.78 -15.60
N THR A 89 41.03 -6.96 -16.65
CA THR A 89 41.93 -5.93 -17.17
C THR A 89 41.38 -5.41 -18.47
N ALA A 90 41.14 -4.10 -18.55
CA ALA A 90 40.56 -3.44 -19.71
C ALA A 90 41.19 -2.04 -19.89
N VAL A 91 40.93 -1.44 -21.05
CA VAL A 91 41.22 -0.03 -21.34
C VAL A 91 39.96 0.79 -21.05
N VAL A 92 40.10 1.90 -20.33
CA VAL A 92 39.02 2.87 -20.12
C VAL A 92 38.87 3.74 -21.38
N ASP A 93 37.66 3.98 -21.84
CA ASP A 93 37.34 4.77 -23.02
C ASP A 93 36.06 5.59 -22.80
N GLU A 94 35.87 6.62 -23.62
CA GLU A 94 34.63 7.42 -23.66
C GLU A 94 33.96 7.18 -25.01
N PHE A 95 32.72 6.68 -25.00
CA PHE A 95 32.00 6.36 -26.22
C PHE A 95 30.63 7.04 -26.27
N TYR A 96 30.55 8.16 -27.00
CA TYR A 96 29.36 9.02 -27.04
C TYR A 96 28.94 9.51 -25.64
N ASP A 97 29.92 10.00 -24.88
CA ASP A 97 29.78 10.52 -23.52
C ASP A 97 29.33 9.46 -22.49
N LEU A 98 29.62 8.18 -22.76
CA LEU A 98 29.49 7.06 -21.81
C LEU A 98 30.89 6.54 -21.45
N THR A 99 31.21 6.48 -20.16
CA THR A 99 32.46 5.85 -19.70
C THR A 99 32.35 4.33 -19.82
N GLU A 100 33.20 3.72 -20.65
CA GLU A 100 33.23 2.27 -20.88
C GLU A 100 34.60 1.62 -20.63
N LEU A 101 34.56 0.32 -20.32
CA LEU A 101 35.73 -0.55 -20.32
C LEU A 101 35.71 -1.42 -21.58
N LYS A 102 36.82 -1.43 -22.33
CA LYS A 102 36.98 -2.21 -23.57
C LYS A 102 38.32 -2.92 -23.66
N THR A 103 38.51 -3.74 -24.70
CA THR A 103 39.79 -4.43 -24.98
C THR A 103 40.27 -5.24 -23.77
N ILE A 104 39.43 -6.19 -23.34
CA ILE A 104 39.70 -7.03 -22.17
C ILE A 104 40.91 -7.94 -22.47
N THR A 105 41.97 -7.86 -21.66
CA THR A 105 43.18 -8.70 -21.81
C THR A 105 43.34 -9.75 -20.72
N SER A 106 42.58 -9.61 -19.63
CA SER A 106 42.50 -10.59 -18.55
C SER A 106 41.08 -10.60 -17.99
N PHE A 107 40.57 -11.79 -17.67
CA PHE A 107 39.24 -11.99 -17.13
C PHE A 107 39.28 -13.15 -16.13
N THR A 108 38.71 -12.96 -14.95
CA THR A 108 38.58 -14.00 -13.92
C THR A 108 37.28 -13.82 -13.17
N VAL A 109 36.51 -14.91 -13.01
CA VAL A 109 35.36 -14.95 -12.09
C VAL A 109 35.87 -15.34 -10.71
N ASN A 110 35.71 -14.45 -9.72
CA ASN A 110 36.15 -14.65 -8.35
C ASN A 110 35.09 -15.43 -7.53
N SER A 111 33.82 -15.11 -7.74
CA SER A 111 32.66 -15.76 -7.10
C SER A 111 31.38 -15.50 -7.91
N SER A 112 30.30 -16.21 -7.59
CA SER A 112 29.00 -16.14 -8.29
C SER A 112 27.84 -16.05 -7.30
N GLY A 113 26.69 -15.53 -7.75
CA GLY A 113 25.48 -15.39 -6.93
C GLY A 113 25.53 -14.24 -5.94
N ASN A 114 26.41 -13.26 -6.17
CA ASN A 114 26.46 -12.02 -5.40
C ASN A 114 25.31 -11.10 -5.79
N THR A 115 24.94 -10.20 -4.88
CA THR A 115 23.91 -9.18 -5.11
C THR A 115 24.50 -7.79 -4.88
N ILE A 116 23.98 -6.80 -5.60
CA ILE A 116 24.19 -5.38 -5.29
C ILE A 116 22.83 -4.79 -4.94
N ASP A 117 22.78 -4.11 -3.80
CA ASP A 117 21.60 -3.37 -3.39
C ASP A 117 21.49 -2.09 -4.23
N PRO A 118 20.32 -1.80 -4.84
CA PRO A 118 20.13 -0.56 -5.56
C PRO A 118 20.19 0.65 -4.61
N VAL A 119 20.70 1.77 -5.10
CA VAL A 119 20.62 3.04 -4.36
C VAL A 119 19.26 3.70 -4.62
N GLU A 120 18.54 4.07 -3.56
CA GLU A 120 17.31 4.83 -3.68
C GLU A 120 17.62 6.30 -4.02
N ILE A 121 17.03 6.81 -5.10
CA ILE A 121 17.19 8.19 -5.58
C ILE A 121 15.83 8.74 -6.05
N SER A 122 15.77 10.05 -6.24
CA SER A 122 14.64 10.71 -6.89
C SER A 122 14.69 10.57 -8.42
N THR A 123 13.56 10.77 -9.09
CA THR A 123 13.52 10.72 -10.57
C THR A 123 14.32 11.86 -11.21
N ALA A 124 14.50 13.00 -10.54
CA ALA A 124 15.38 14.07 -11.02
C ALA A 124 16.87 13.72 -10.90
N GLU A 125 17.26 12.91 -9.92
CA GLU A 125 18.65 12.50 -9.73
C GLU A 125 19.15 11.51 -10.79
N VAL A 126 18.25 10.87 -11.54
CA VAL A 126 18.62 9.99 -12.66
C VAL A 126 19.38 10.75 -13.76
N ASP A 127 19.08 12.04 -13.94
CA ASP A 127 19.72 12.96 -14.90
C ASP A 127 21.04 13.53 -14.32
N ALA A 128 21.88 12.66 -13.76
CA ALA A 128 23.16 13.05 -13.19
C ALA A 128 24.23 12.00 -13.46
N GLU A 129 25.36 12.49 -13.98
CA GLU A 129 26.58 11.72 -14.31
C GLU A 129 26.98 10.72 -13.22
N GLN A 130 26.86 11.13 -11.97
CA GLN A 130 27.24 10.31 -10.83
C GLN A 130 26.47 8.99 -10.71
N TYR A 131 25.37 8.81 -11.44
CA TYR A 131 24.63 7.55 -11.47
C TYR A 131 24.84 6.77 -12.76
N GLU A 132 25.69 7.20 -13.68
CA GLU A 132 26.01 6.43 -14.88
C GLU A 132 26.40 4.98 -14.55
N SER A 133 25.75 4.02 -15.21
CA SER A 133 25.95 2.58 -14.99
C SER A 133 25.64 2.08 -13.58
N VAL A 134 25.04 2.90 -12.71
CA VAL A 134 24.69 2.54 -11.33
C VAL A 134 23.31 1.87 -11.30
N LEU A 135 23.17 0.85 -10.45
CA LEU A 135 21.87 0.24 -10.15
C LEU A 135 21.12 1.11 -9.14
N VAL A 136 20.00 1.69 -9.57
CA VAL A 136 19.19 2.64 -8.79
C VAL A 136 17.78 2.11 -8.54
N LYS A 137 17.09 2.72 -7.58
CA LYS A 137 15.66 2.55 -7.34
C LYS A 137 15.00 3.91 -7.19
N VAL A 138 13.94 4.16 -7.96
CA VAL A 138 12.99 5.25 -7.71
C VAL A 138 11.69 4.65 -7.15
N VAL A 139 11.09 5.31 -6.17
CA VAL A 139 9.94 4.80 -5.41
C VAL A 139 8.71 5.61 -5.74
N SER A 140 7.58 4.94 -5.97
CA SER A 140 6.30 5.60 -6.27
C SER A 140 6.36 6.65 -7.39
N ALA A 141 7.05 6.34 -8.48
CA ALA A 141 7.09 7.22 -9.64
C ALA A 141 5.82 7.05 -10.49
N GLU A 142 5.06 8.12 -10.69
CA GLU A 142 3.90 8.18 -11.57
C GLU A 142 4.31 8.06 -13.03
N CYS A 143 3.65 7.17 -13.79
CA CYS A 143 3.75 7.16 -15.24
C CYS A 143 2.99 8.36 -15.84
N VAL A 144 3.74 9.38 -16.28
CA VAL A 144 3.21 10.60 -16.88
C VAL A 144 3.22 10.58 -18.41
N ASN A 145 3.92 9.61 -19.01
CA ASN A 145 3.88 9.36 -20.44
C ASN A 145 4.11 7.88 -20.77
N ALA A 146 3.03 7.14 -21.01
CA ALA A 146 3.09 5.71 -21.34
C ALA A 146 3.73 5.38 -22.71
N ASN A 147 4.04 6.38 -23.54
CA ASN A 147 4.71 6.20 -24.82
C ASN A 147 5.61 7.40 -25.13
N ALA A 148 6.80 7.41 -24.53
CA ALA A 148 7.83 8.40 -24.78
C ALA A 148 8.59 8.18 -26.11
N GLY A 149 8.21 7.16 -26.88
CA GLY A 149 8.85 6.76 -28.13
C GLY A 149 9.88 5.66 -27.92
N TYR A 150 10.21 4.94 -29.00
CA TYR A 150 11.23 3.87 -29.01
C TYR A 150 11.05 2.76 -27.96
N GLY A 151 9.82 2.50 -27.48
CA GLY A 151 9.57 1.51 -26.43
C GLY A 151 9.67 2.06 -25.01
N MET A 152 10.09 3.32 -24.86
CA MET A 152 10.27 3.99 -23.57
C MET A 152 8.97 4.59 -23.02
N TRP A 153 8.96 4.81 -21.71
CA TRP A 153 7.92 5.56 -21.00
C TRP A 153 8.54 6.56 -20.01
N GLY A 154 7.78 7.60 -19.67
CA GLY A 154 8.21 8.67 -18.75
C GLY A 154 7.58 8.51 -17.37
N ALA A 155 8.40 8.65 -16.34
CA ALA A 155 8.01 8.52 -14.94
C ALA A 155 8.45 9.73 -14.10
N THR A 156 7.72 10.07 -13.03
CA THR A 156 8.12 11.13 -12.09
C THR A 156 7.66 10.84 -10.66
N ASP A 157 8.49 11.15 -9.67
CA ASP A 157 8.10 11.21 -8.26
C ASP A 157 7.72 12.64 -7.81
N GLY A 158 7.56 13.56 -8.77
CA GLY A 158 7.33 14.98 -8.56
C GLY A 158 8.60 15.85 -8.53
N SER A 159 9.79 15.27 -8.47
CA SER A 159 11.06 16.02 -8.52
C SER A 159 11.50 16.39 -9.94
N GLY A 160 11.18 15.54 -10.93
CA GLY A 160 11.57 15.67 -12.33
C GLY A 160 11.12 14.45 -13.13
N ILE A 161 11.12 14.52 -14.47
CA ILE A 161 10.73 13.38 -15.32
C ILE A 161 11.99 12.59 -15.68
N THR A 162 11.96 11.28 -15.47
CA THR A 162 12.96 10.33 -16.01
C THR A 162 12.34 9.47 -17.11
N LEU A 163 13.18 8.91 -17.98
CA LEU A 163 12.80 7.88 -18.93
C LEU A 163 13.10 6.49 -18.36
N VAL A 164 12.29 5.52 -18.77
CA VAL A 164 12.48 4.09 -18.51
C VAL A 164 12.46 3.37 -19.86
N ASP A 165 13.55 2.67 -20.18
CA ASP A 165 13.82 2.11 -21.51
C ASP A 165 13.61 0.57 -21.52
N ASP A 166 13.19 0.03 -22.67
CA ASP A 166 12.89 -1.40 -22.86
C ASP A 166 14.13 -2.24 -23.22
N LYS A 167 15.32 -1.62 -23.27
CA LYS A 167 16.60 -2.24 -23.68
C LYS A 167 16.91 -3.57 -22.99
N LEU A 168 16.74 -3.66 -21.66
CA LEU A 168 17.00 -4.88 -20.89
C LEU A 168 15.72 -5.67 -20.62
N TYR A 169 14.64 -4.98 -20.22
CA TYR A 169 13.34 -5.58 -19.98
C TYR A 169 12.20 -4.73 -20.55
N PRO A 170 11.43 -5.23 -21.53
CA PRO A 170 10.29 -4.51 -22.08
C PRO A 170 9.11 -4.52 -21.12
N PHE A 171 8.59 -3.31 -20.83
CA PHE A 171 7.41 -3.12 -19.99
C PHE A 171 6.51 -2.01 -20.55
N SER A 172 5.20 -2.25 -20.57
CA SER A 172 4.20 -1.25 -20.97
C SER A 172 3.53 -0.67 -19.73
N ALA A 173 4.01 0.50 -19.29
CA ALA A 173 3.40 1.22 -18.18
C ALA A 173 2.01 1.74 -18.54
N ILE A 174 1.13 1.80 -17.53
CA ILE A 174 -0.20 2.39 -17.64
C ILE A 174 -0.10 3.81 -17.13
N LEU A 175 -0.61 4.78 -17.89
CA LEU A 175 -0.64 6.19 -17.50
C LEU A 175 -1.32 6.37 -16.12
N GLU A 176 -0.85 7.32 -15.32
CA GLU A 176 -1.32 7.67 -13.97
C GLU A 176 -1.07 6.61 -12.88
N ASN A 177 -0.61 5.40 -13.26
CA ASN A 177 -0.17 4.42 -12.26
C ASN A 177 1.21 4.80 -11.70
N HIS A 178 1.40 4.49 -10.42
CA HIS A 178 2.68 4.67 -9.74
C HIS A 178 3.46 3.37 -9.69
N TYR A 179 4.78 3.44 -9.84
CA TYR A 179 5.66 2.29 -9.90
C TYR A 179 6.88 2.48 -9.01
N ASP A 180 7.27 1.41 -8.31
CA ASP A 180 8.62 1.28 -7.78
C ASP A 180 9.47 0.69 -8.92
N ILE A 181 10.50 1.43 -9.35
CA ILE A 181 11.29 1.12 -10.54
C ILE A 181 12.74 0.97 -10.10
N THR A 182 13.29 -0.22 -10.31
CA THR A 182 14.72 -0.54 -10.13
C THR A 182 15.34 -0.73 -11.51
N GLY A 183 16.59 -0.32 -11.70
CA GLY A 183 17.27 -0.54 -12.97
C GLY A 183 18.63 0.13 -13.02
N ILE A 184 19.37 -0.15 -14.10
CA ILE A 184 20.68 0.43 -14.34
C ILE A 184 20.48 1.77 -15.04
N VAL A 185 21.12 2.84 -14.56
CA VAL A 185 21.08 4.13 -15.26
C VAL A 185 22.03 4.09 -16.47
N GLU A 186 21.55 4.53 -17.62
CA GLU A 186 22.33 4.64 -18.84
C GLU A 186 22.12 6.02 -19.49
N TYR A 187 23.21 6.63 -19.92
CA TYR A 187 23.20 7.75 -20.84
C TYR A 187 23.35 7.25 -22.28
N SER A 188 22.40 7.61 -23.14
CA SER A 188 22.51 7.36 -24.58
C SER A 188 21.65 8.33 -25.37
N TYR A 189 22.11 8.70 -26.58
CA TYR A 189 21.38 9.62 -27.47
C TYR A 189 21.00 10.95 -26.81
N SER A 190 21.84 11.44 -25.88
CA SER A 190 21.60 12.66 -25.10
C SER A 190 20.42 12.59 -24.12
N GLU A 191 20.08 11.39 -23.65
CA GLU A 191 19.01 11.14 -22.68
C GLU A 191 19.49 10.17 -21.59
N TRP A 192 19.16 10.48 -20.33
CA TRP A 192 19.33 9.57 -19.18
C TRP A 192 18.10 8.68 -19.01
N LYS A 193 18.35 7.41 -18.71
CA LYS A 193 17.30 6.39 -18.69
C LYS A 193 17.57 5.38 -17.59
N ILE A 194 16.51 4.85 -17.00
CA ILE A 194 16.58 3.64 -16.18
C ILE A 194 16.35 2.43 -17.09
N LEU A 195 17.20 1.41 -16.97
CA LEU A 195 17.11 0.12 -17.66
C LEU A 195 16.68 -0.97 -16.64
N PRO A 196 15.39 -1.29 -16.53
CA PRO A 196 14.91 -2.40 -15.70
C PRO A 196 15.43 -3.73 -16.25
N ARG A 197 15.82 -4.66 -15.39
CA ARG A 197 16.51 -5.90 -15.79
C ARG A 197 15.57 -7.08 -15.96
N PHE A 198 14.50 -7.12 -15.16
CA PHE A 198 13.56 -8.23 -15.11
C PHE A 198 12.21 -7.79 -14.51
N PRO A 199 11.14 -8.63 -14.53
CA PRO A 199 9.81 -8.20 -14.05
C PRO A 199 9.78 -7.65 -12.62
N ASP A 200 10.60 -8.19 -11.71
CA ASP A 200 10.65 -7.74 -10.32
C ASP A 200 11.24 -6.33 -10.15
N ASP A 201 11.92 -5.79 -11.16
CA ASP A 201 12.45 -4.42 -11.16
C ASP A 201 11.36 -3.37 -11.44
N ILE A 202 10.17 -3.75 -11.93
CA ILE A 202 9.02 -2.83 -12.04
C ILE A 202 7.85 -3.39 -11.26
N GLN A 203 7.54 -2.76 -10.13
CA GLN A 203 6.42 -3.14 -9.28
C GLN A 203 5.41 -2.01 -9.24
N LEU A 204 4.12 -2.33 -9.34
CA LEU A 204 3.07 -1.33 -9.11
C LEU A 204 3.22 -0.83 -7.67
N SER A 205 3.49 0.45 -7.50
CA SER A 205 3.58 1.09 -6.19
C SER A 205 2.15 1.25 -5.67
N LEU A 206 1.75 0.33 -4.80
CA LEU A 206 0.44 0.37 -4.13
C LEU A 206 0.38 1.49 -3.07
N ALA A 207 1.43 2.30 -2.94
CA ALA A 207 1.62 3.29 -1.89
C ALA A 207 0.85 4.61 -2.09
N GLU A 208 0.32 4.89 -3.29
CA GLU A 208 -0.56 6.05 -3.53
C GLU A 208 -2.04 5.69 -3.71
N LEU A 209 -2.44 4.52 -3.17
CA LEU A 209 -3.80 4.31 -2.67
C LEU A 209 -3.79 4.32 -1.15
N SER A 210 -3.21 5.35 -0.53
CA SER A 210 -3.57 5.70 0.85
C SER A 210 -4.95 6.37 0.89
N SER A 211 -5.98 5.70 0.36
CA SER A 211 -7.10 5.49 1.25
C SER A 211 -6.62 4.36 2.17
N THR A 212 -6.12 4.68 3.36
CA THR A 212 -6.29 3.71 4.44
C THR A 212 -7.78 3.43 4.45
N ALA A 213 -8.20 2.28 3.93
CA ALA A 213 -9.59 1.89 3.96
C ALA A 213 -9.92 1.76 5.45
N GLU A 214 -10.40 2.85 6.03
CA GLU A 214 -10.74 2.90 7.44
C GLU A 214 -11.91 1.93 7.59
N THR A 215 -11.69 0.89 8.38
CA THR A 215 -12.73 -0.10 8.63
C THR A 215 -13.60 0.42 9.75
N ILE A 216 -14.87 0.71 9.43
CA ILE A 216 -15.90 1.02 10.41
C ILE A 216 -16.60 -0.29 10.80
N LYS A 217 -16.43 -0.70 12.06
CA LYS A 217 -17.14 -1.88 12.59
C LYS A 217 -18.53 -1.48 13.10
N VAL A 218 -19.56 -2.19 12.66
CA VAL A 218 -20.95 -1.94 13.08
C VAL A 218 -21.47 -3.12 13.89
N MET A 219 -22.11 -2.84 15.02
CA MET A 219 -22.74 -3.85 15.87
C MET A 219 -24.16 -3.44 16.23
N TYR A 220 -25.09 -4.37 16.08
CA TYR A 220 -26.45 -4.27 16.64
C TYR A 220 -26.58 -5.23 17.81
N TYR A 221 -27.18 -4.78 18.91
CA TYR A 221 -27.24 -5.57 20.16
C TYR A 221 -28.54 -5.33 20.94
N ASN A 222 -29.35 -6.37 21.17
CA ASN A 222 -30.53 -6.27 22.02
C ASN A 222 -30.12 -6.41 23.52
N LEU A 223 -30.49 -5.43 24.34
CA LEU A 223 -30.11 -5.35 25.75
C LEU A 223 -31.05 -6.11 26.71
N LEU A 224 -32.13 -6.71 26.23
CA LEU A 224 -33.13 -7.42 27.03
C LEU A 224 -33.71 -6.56 28.15
N ASN A 225 -34.46 -5.52 27.80
CA ASN A 225 -35.14 -4.57 28.68
C ASN A 225 -34.23 -3.99 29.76
N TYR A 226 -33.06 -3.46 29.36
CA TYR A 226 -32.10 -2.86 30.29
C TYR A 226 -32.46 -1.39 30.59
N PRO A 227 -32.38 -0.91 31.84
CA PRO A 227 -31.86 -1.60 33.03
C PRO A 227 -32.90 -2.35 33.88
N GLY A 228 -34.18 -2.35 33.51
CA GLY A 228 -35.26 -2.98 34.29
C GLY A 228 -35.11 -4.48 34.48
N THR A 229 -34.49 -5.16 33.53
CA THR A 229 -34.09 -6.57 33.63
C THR A 229 -32.57 -6.69 33.74
N ALA A 230 -32.09 -7.37 34.79
CA ALA A 230 -30.67 -7.58 35.06
C ALA A 230 -29.87 -6.28 34.98
N SER A 231 -30.02 -5.41 35.98
CA SER A 231 -29.41 -4.07 36.02
C SER A 231 -27.87 -4.07 35.96
N ASP A 232 -27.24 -5.21 36.22
CA ASP A 232 -25.80 -5.47 36.14
C ASP A 232 -25.32 -5.93 34.75
N ARG A 233 -26.23 -6.13 33.78
CA ARG A 233 -25.92 -6.53 32.38
C ARG A 233 -24.92 -5.62 31.67
N TYR A 234 -24.76 -4.37 32.13
CA TYR A 234 -23.73 -3.48 31.58
C TYR A 234 -22.31 -4.07 31.74
N ILE A 235 -22.07 -5.00 32.67
CA ILE A 235 -20.80 -5.70 32.88
C ILE A 235 -20.54 -6.71 31.75
N ASP A 236 -21.55 -7.50 31.37
CA ASP A 236 -21.45 -8.41 30.23
C ASP A 236 -21.30 -7.62 28.93
N PHE A 237 -22.10 -6.55 28.78
CA PHE A 237 -21.99 -5.63 27.66
C PHE A 237 -20.57 -5.04 27.56
N GLN A 238 -19.99 -4.57 28.67
CA GLN A 238 -18.61 -4.09 28.74
C GLN A 238 -17.62 -5.13 28.19
N THR A 239 -17.76 -6.38 28.62
CA THR A 239 -16.87 -7.47 28.19
C THR A 239 -16.93 -7.66 26.68
N ILE A 240 -18.13 -7.68 26.09
CA ILE A 240 -18.32 -7.82 24.64
C ILE A 240 -17.74 -6.61 23.88
N MET A 241 -18.00 -5.39 24.36
CA MET A 241 -17.54 -4.17 23.69
C MET A 241 -16.02 -4.03 23.71
N GLN A 242 -15.37 -4.48 24.79
CA GLN A 242 -13.91 -4.46 24.91
C GLN A 242 -13.22 -5.48 24.00
N ASP A 243 -13.87 -6.59 23.68
CA ASP A 243 -13.37 -7.58 22.74
C ASP A 243 -13.63 -7.17 21.29
N ALA A 244 -14.89 -6.87 20.96
CA ALA A 244 -15.29 -6.59 19.58
C ALA A 244 -14.79 -5.23 19.06
N MET A 245 -14.70 -4.24 19.96
CA MET A 245 -14.37 -2.83 19.69
C MET A 245 -15.09 -2.26 18.46
N PRO A 246 -16.44 -2.27 18.42
CA PRO A 246 -17.22 -1.69 17.33
C PRO A 246 -17.11 -0.15 17.28
N ASP A 247 -17.19 0.44 16.10
CA ASP A 247 -17.16 1.90 15.90
C ASP A 247 -18.57 2.50 15.91
N ILE A 248 -19.57 1.75 15.44
CA ILE A 248 -21.00 2.08 15.51
C ILE A 248 -21.68 0.97 16.30
N ILE A 249 -22.36 1.33 17.39
CA ILE A 249 -23.09 0.41 18.25
C ILE A 249 -24.53 0.89 18.31
N VAL A 250 -25.45 0.04 17.88
CA VAL A 250 -26.88 0.34 17.95
C VAL A 250 -27.53 -0.70 18.85
N VAL A 251 -28.20 -0.25 19.90
CA VAL A 251 -28.86 -1.14 20.84
C VAL A 251 -30.37 -1.07 20.73
N ASN A 252 -31.05 -2.18 21.04
CA ASN A 252 -32.49 -2.24 21.26
C ASN A 252 -32.79 -2.56 22.74
N GLU A 253 -34.03 -2.34 23.15
CA GLU A 253 -34.53 -2.62 24.51
C GLU A 253 -33.82 -1.86 25.63
N LEU A 254 -33.55 -0.57 25.37
CA LEU A 254 -33.12 0.37 26.39
C LEU A 254 -34.34 1.07 27.00
N GLU A 255 -34.49 1.10 28.32
CA GLU A 255 -35.69 1.65 28.96
C GLU A 255 -35.53 3.08 29.50
N SER A 256 -34.31 3.63 29.51
CA SER A 256 -34.11 4.97 30.06
C SER A 256 -32.79 5.62 29.65
N GLU A 257 -32.79 6.96 29.68
CA GLU A 257 -31.57 7.75 29.52
C GLU A 257 -30.52 7.45 30.61
N ALA A 258 -30.95 7.18 31.84
CA ALA A 258 -30.05 6.78 32.92
C ALA A 258 -29.34 5.45 32.61
N GLY A 259 -30.04 4.50 31.99
CA GLY A 259 -29.47 3.29 31.43
C GLY A 259 -28.45 3.59 30.33
N ALA A 260 -28.78 4.45 29.36
CA ALA A 260 -27.86 4.86 28.29
C ALA A 260 -26.57 5.49 28.87
N ASN A 261 -26.70 6.36 29.86
CA ASN A 261 -25.56 6.97 30.54
C ASN A 261 -24.70 5.93 31.28
N THR A 262 -25.33 4.90 31.85
CA THR A 262 -24.60 3.81 32.50
C THR A 262 -23.83 2.97 31.48
N LEU A 263 -24.43 2.61 30.34
CA LEU A 263 -23.71 1.90 29.27
C LEU A 263 -22.55 2.74 28.72
N LEU A 264 -22.77 4.04 28.48
CA LEU A 264 -21.73 4.92 27.99
C LEU A 264 -20.54 5.01 28.96
N ASN A 265 -20.80 5.31 30.23
CA ASN A 265 -19.74 5.65 31.18
C ASN A 265 -19.14 4.43 31.87
N ASN A 266 -19.93 3.37 32.08
CA ASN A 266 -19.53 2.23 32.88
C ASN A 266 -19.28 0.96 32.05
N ALA A 267 -19.61 0.97 30.75
CA ALA A 267 -19.25 -0.11 29.85
C ALA A 267 -18.33 0.35 28.71
N LEU A 268 -18.74 1.34 27.91
CA LEU A 268 -18.00 1.77 26.73
C LEU A 268 -16.75 2.58 27.06
N ASN A 269 -16.89 3.64 27.87
CA ASN A 269 -15.80 4.53 28.26
C ASN A 269 -15.10 4.08 29.55
N THR A 270 -14.53 2.88 29.50
CA THR A 270 -13.82 2.26 30.62
C THR A 270 -12.48 1.67 30.19
N ASN A 271 -11.64 1.23 31.14
CA ASN A 271 -10.37 0.55 30.86
C ASN A 271 -9.44 1.30 29.89
N GLY A 272 -9.41 2.63 29.98
CA GLY A 272 -8.58 3.49 29.13
C GLY A 272 -9.28 4.00 27.86
N ILE A 273 -10.49 3.52 27.57
CA ILE A 273 -11.35 4.06 26.51
C ILE A 273 -12.13 5.26 27.05
N ASN A 274 -12.16 6.35 26.31
CA ASN A 274 -12.87 7.58 26.67
C ASN A 274 -13.49 8.32 25.47
N TYR A 275 -13.55 7.64 24.32
CA TYR A 275 -13.90 8.27 23.04
C TYR A 275 -15.29 7.88 22.54
N TYR A 276 -16.04 6.99 23.19
CA TYR A 276 -17.40 6.75 22.77
C TYR A 276 -18.29 7.94 23.13
N GLN A 277 -19.18 8.28 22.21
CA GLN A 277 -20.27 9.23 22.38
C GLN A 277 -21.59 8.55 22.04
N ARG A 278 -22.69 9.21 22.34
CA ARG A 278 -24.04 8.69 22.10
C ARG A 278 -24.91 9.75 21.42
N ALA A 279 -25.94 9.32 20.70
CA ALA A 279 -27.01 10.19 20.22
C ALA A 279 -27.83 10.78 21.39
N ASP A 280 -28.78 11.66 21.09
CA ASP A 280 -29.75 12.10 22.09
C ASP A 280 -30.73 10.95 22.37
N PHE A 281 -31.02 10.70 23.65
CA PHE A 281 -31.98 9.68 24.04
C PHE A 281 -33.40 10.17 23.75
N ILE A 282 -34.20 9.32 23.13
CA ILE A 282 -35.61 9.61 22.83
C ILE A 282 -36.44 8.52 23.48
N ASP A 283 -37.32 8.94 24.38
CA ASP A 283 -38.29 8.09 25.06
C ASP A 283 -39.51 7.93 24.15
N GLY A 284 -39.57 6.80 23.46
CA GLY A 284 -40.61 6.44 22.52
C GLY A 284 -41.68 5.56 23.15
N PHE A 285 -42.22 4.63 22.36
CA PHE A 285 -43.21 3.67 22.83
C PHE A 285 -42.53 2.41 23.36
N GLY A 286 -42.65 2.15 24.66
CA GLY A 286 -42.20 0.89 25.28
C GLY A 286 -40.72 0.91 25.65
N THR A 287 -39.88 0.23 24.88
CA THR A 287 -38.42 0.23 25.05
C THR A 287 -37.74 0.75 23.79
N ASP A 288 -36.66 1.49 24.00
CA ASP A 288 -36.06 2.37 23.01
C ASP A 288 -34.81 1.78 22.39
N ASN A 289 -34.40 2.40 21.29
CA ASN A 289 -33.15 2.12 20.62
C ASN A 289 -32.16 3.25 20.87
N MET A 290 -30.86 2.94 20.78
CA MET A 290 -29.84 3.95 21.04
C MET A 290 -28.59 3.73 20.20
N LEU A 291 -28.07 4.82 19.62
CA LEU A 291 -26.77 4.83 18.96
C LEU A 291 -25.66 5.29 19.92
N PHE A 292 -24.58 4.51 19.96
CA PHE A 292 -23.27 4.92 20.45
C PHE A 292 -22.26 4.83 19.30
N TYR A 293 -21.25 5.70 19.30
CA TYR A 293 -20.24 5.75 18.24
C TYR A 293 -18.87 6.16 18.75
N ASN A 294 -17.83 5.65 18.09
CA ASN A 294 -16.44 6.02 18.34
C ASN A 294 -16.20 7.45 17.82
N SER A 295 -16.14 8.43 18.73
CA SER A 295 -16.01 9.84 18.36
C SER A 295 -14.63 10.24 17.83
N ASN A 296 -13.61 9.39 17.95
CA ASN A 296 -12.34 9.62 17.28
C ASN A 296 -12.45 9.43 15.76
N LYS A 297 -13.32 8.51 15.32
CA LYS A 297 -13.53 8.21 13.89
C LYS A 297 -14.77 8.85 13.30
N LEU A 298 -15.81 9.07 14.11
CA LEU A 298 -17.15 9.38 13.63
C LEU A 298 -17.72 10.63 14.30
N GLY A 299 -18.67 11.29 13.64
CA GLY A 299 -19.51 12.32 14.21
C GLY A 299 -20.98 12.11 13.87
N LEU A 300 -21.88 12.54 14.75
CA LEU A 300 -23.33 12.53 14.49
C LEU A 300 -23.74 13.84 13.80
N ALA A 301 -24.31 13.74 12.60
CA ALA A 301 -24.80 14.90 11.84
C ALA A 301 -26.28 15.18 12.10
N ALA A 302 -27.10 14.14 12.24
CA ALA A 302 -28.54 14.28 12.50
C ALA A 302 -29.12 12.98 13.09
N GLN A 303 -30.25 13.11 13.77
CA GLN A 303 -31.10 11.99 14.18
C GLN A 303 -32.58 12.30 13.93
N SER A 304 -33.36 11.27 13.66
CA SER A 304 -34.81 11.33 13.43
C SER A 304 -35.45 9.96 13.64
N GLU A 305 -36.77 9.88 13.56
CA GLU A 305 -37.55 8.66 13.76
C GLU A 305 -38.56 8.47 12.63
N ILE A 306 -38.77 7.21 12.25
CA ILE A 306 -39.82 6.80 11.33
C ILE A 306 -40.93 6.18 12.16
N ALA A 307 -42.08 6.85 12.19
CA ALA A 307 -43.23 6.41 12.97
C ALA A 307 -43.70 5.01 12.54
N THR A 308 -43.94 4.14 13.53
CA THR A 308 -44.64 2.87 13.30
C THR A 308 -45.81 2.69 14.29
N ASN A 309 -46.48 1.54 14.24
CA ASN A 309 -47.62 1.27 15.13
C ASN A 309 -47.19 0.86 16.55
N LEU A 310 -45.97 0.33 16.72
CA LEU A 310 -45.52 -0.19 18.01
C LEU A 310 -44.26 0.52 18.50
N ARG A 311 -43.20 0.56 17.69
CA ARG A 311 -41.89 1.14 18.03
C ARG A 311 -41.31 1.81 16.81
N ASP A 312 -40.95 3.07 16.96
CA ASP A 312 -40.41 3.84 15.86
C ASP A 312 -39.04 3.31 15.45
N ILE A 313 -38.74 3.43 14.16
CA ILE A 313 -37.43 3.09 13.60
C ILE A 313 -36.55 4.33 13.73
N ASN A 314 -35.50 4.27 14.55
CA ASN A 314 -34.58 5.40 14.68
C ASN A 314 -33.66 5.46 13.48
N HIS A 315 -33.40 6.67 12.98
CA HIS A 315 -32.48 6.97 11.92
C HIS A 315 -31.40 7.92 12.43
N TYR A 316 -30.15 7.52 12.27
CA TYR A 316 -28.98 8.30 12.65
C TYR A 316 -28.10 8.54 11.41
N LYS A 317 -27.85 9.81 11.09
CA LYS A 317 -26.92 10.20 10.04
C LYS A 317 -25.56 10.46 10.67
N VAL A 318 -24.60 9.57 10.43
CA VAL A 318 -23.25 9.61 10.98
C VAL A 318 -22.27 9.92 9.86
N TYR A 319 -21.18 10.64 10.11
CA TYR A 319 -20.15 10.94 9.12
C TYR A 319 -18.77 10.48 9.59
N TYR A 320 -17.92 10.12 8.62
CA TYR A 320 -16.53 9.79 8.87
C TYR A 320 -15.70 11.07 9.10
N LYS A 321 -14.91 11.12 10.18
CA LYS A 321 -13.98 12.21 10.43
C LYS A 321 -12.70 11.96 9.64
N ALA A 322 -12.81 12.10 8.31
CA ALA A 322 -11.66 11.98 7.42
C ALA A 322 -10.54 12.95 7.86
N PRO A 323 -9.26 12.54 7.83
CA PRO A 323 -8.15 13.39 8.27
C PRO A 323 -8.09 14.76 7.58
N ASP A 324 -8.58 14.84 6.34
CA ASP A 324 -8.60 16.00 5.46
C ASP A 324 -9.95 16.74 5.43
N LEU A 325 -10.95 16.30 6.21
CA LEU A 325 -12.30 16.87 6.22
C LEU A 325 -12.32 18.39 6.44
N ALA A 326 -11.42 18.92 7.29
CA ALA A 326 -11.32 20.35 7.54
C ALA A 326 -10.87 21.16 6.31
N SER A 327 -10.12 20.53 5.40
CA SER A 327 -9.59 21.15 4.18
C SER A 327 -10.50 20.93 2.97
N THR A 328 -11.08 19.75 2.82
CA THR A 328 -11.90 19.39 1.64
C THR A 328 -13.38 19.71 1.84
N GLY A 329 -13.86 19.66 3.08
CA GLY A 329 -15.29 19.73 3.39
C GLY A 329 -16.08 18.50 2.94
N ASP A 330 -15.39 17.46 2.45
CA ASP A 330 -15.99 16.25 1.90
C ASP A 330 -15.80 15.05 2.84
N THR A 331 -16.84 14.24 2.99
CA THR A 331 -16.82 13.04 3.84
C THR A 331 -17.93 12.05 3.47
N THR A 332 -17.66 10.78 3.74
CA THR A 332 -18.64 9.71 3.71
C THR A 332 -19.66 9.82 4.84
N TYR A 333 -20.94 9.85 4.48
CA TYR A 333 -22.06 9.71 5.41
C TYR A 333 -22.58 8.28 5.42
N PHE A 334 -22.97 7.80 6.60
CA PHE A 334 -23.68 6.54 6.84
C PHE A 334 -25.06 6.84 7.40
N ASN A 335 -26.10 6.22 6.84
CA ASN A 335 -27.47 6.36 7.33
C ASN A 335 -27.85 5.06 8.06
N VAL A 336 -27.77 5.11 9.39
CA VAL A 336 -27.90 3.96 10.30
C VAL A 336 -29.31 3.90 10.86
N PHE A 337 -30.01 2.79 10.65
CA PHE A 337 -31.39 2.57 11.05
C PHE A 337 -31.51 1.46 12.09
N SER A 338 -32.16 1.76 13.21
CA SER A 338 -32.45 0.79 14.27
C SER A 338 -33.89 0.35 14.25
N CYS A 339 -34.11 -0.94 14.08
CA CYS A 339 -35.42 -1.57 14.12
C CYS A 339 -35.56 -2.44 15.36
N HIS A 340 -36.70 -2.34 16.03
CA HIS A 340 -37.17 -3.38 16.94
C HIS A 340 -38.60 -3.76 16.55
N LEU A 341 -38.71 -4.65 15.56
CA LEU A 341 -39.99 -4.94 14.91
C LEU A 341 -40.93 -5.77 15.79
N LYS A 342 -42.20 -5.85 15.42
CA LYS A 342 -43.22 -6.60 16.18
C LYS A 342 -42.82 -8.06 16.46
N ALA A 343 -42.68 -8.37 17.75
CA ALA A 343 -42.34 -9.70 18.25
C ALA A 343 -43.48 -10.71 18.17
N SER A 344 -43.15 -11.99 18.39
CA SER A 344 -44.02 -13.18 18.37
C SER A 344 -44.44 -13.67 16.97
N MET A 345 -44.72 -14.97 16.88
CA MET A 345 -45.30 -15.61 15.69
C MET A 345 -46.73 -15.13 15.44
N GLY A 346 -47.13 -15.02 14.17
CA GLY A 346 -48.48 -14.59 13.76
C GLY A 346 -48.63 -13.08 13.58
N PHE A 347 -47.53 -12.32 13.66
CA PHE A 347 -47.47 -10.87 13.46
C PHE A 347 -46.60 -10.49 12.26
N GLU A 348 -46.43 -11.41 11.29
CA GLU A 348 -45.63 -11.20 10.08
C GLU A 348 -46.14 -9.98 9.28
N SER A 349 -47.47 -9.76 9.27
CA SER A 349 -48.09 -8.61 8.61
C SER A 349 -47.74 -7.26 9.26
N ASP A 350 -47.60 -7.24 10.58
CA ASP A 350 -47.23 -6.02 11.31
C ASP A 350 -45.77 -5.68 11.04
N ARG A 351 -44.87 -6.67 11.08
CA ARG A 351 -43.46 -6.48 10.70
C ARG A 351 -43.31 -6.00 9.26
N LEU A 352 -44.11 -6.54 8.33
CA LEU A 352 -44.12 -6.08 6.94
C LEU A 352 -44.57 -4.62 6.84
N SER A 353 -45.62 -4.22 7.55
CA SER A 353 -46.08 -2.83 7.57
C SER A 353 -45.01 -1.87 8.11
N GLU A 354 -44.27 -2.27 9.15
CA GLU A 354 -43.17 -1.48 9.71
C GLU A 354 -42.02 -1.31 8.70
N ILE A 355 -41.65 -2.38 7.98
CA ILE A 355 -40.64 -2.32 6.90
C ILE A 355 -41.13 -1.50 5.70
N GLN A 356 -42.42 -1.52 5.38
CA GLN A 356 -42.99 -0.68 4.32
C GLN A 356 -42.94 0.81 4.68
N ASN A 357 -43.10 1.17 5.95
CA ASN A 357 -42.88 2.55 6.42
C ASN A 357 -41.42 2.97 6.21
N PHE A 358 -40.46 2.08 6.50
CA PHE A 358 -39.04 2.32 6.22
C PHE A 358 -38.77 2.56 4.72
N PHE A 359 -39.29 1.70 3.84
CA PHE A 359 -39.11 1.91 2.39
C PHE A 359 -39.80 3.17 1.86
N SER A 360 -40.96 3.53 2.42
CA SER A 360 -41.64 4.79 2.10
C SER A 360 -40.78 5.99 2.52
N TYR A 361 -40.10 5.91 3.66
CA TYR A 361 -39.16 6.92 4.11
C TYR A 361 -37.96 7.06 3.15
N LEU A 362 -37.37 5.94 2.71
CA LEU A 362 -36.28 5.97 1.73
C LEU A 362 -36.71 6.57 0.39
N GLN A 363 -37.92 6.25 -0.09
CA GLN A 363 -38.45 6.83 -1.33
C GLN A 363 -38.60 8.36 -1.23
N ASN A 364 -39.03 8.86 -0.08
CA ASN A 364 -39.15 10.30 0.19
C ASN A 364 -37.80 10.98 0.46
N ASN A 365 -36.73 10.22 0.64
CA ASN A 365 -35.36 10.68 0.90
C ASN A 365 -34.38 9.98 -0.05
N SER A 366 -34.62 10.09 -1.36
CA SER A 366 -33.87 9.35 -2.39
C SER A 366 -32.38 9.68 -2.47
N GLN A 367 -31.93 10.73 -1.78
CA GLN A 367 -30.53 11.15 -1.66
C GLN A 367 -29.72 10.41 -0.59
N LEU A 368 -30.34 9.48 0.17
CA LEU A 368 -29.62 8.75 1.21
C LEU A 368 -28.68 7.71 0.59
N GLU A 369 -27.43 7.75 1.02
CA GLU A 369 -26.36 6.84 0.60
C GLU A 369 -25.89 6.00 1.79
N ASN A 370 -25.16 4.89 1.54
CA ASN A 370 -24.59 4.03 2.59
C ASN A 370 -25.59 3.68 3.71
N ILE A 371 -26.72 3.11 3.31
CA ILE A 371 -27.82 2.73 4.20
C ILE A 371 -27.45 1.45 4.95
N ILE A 372 -27.54 1.50 6.28
CA ILE A 372 -27.30 0.36 7.16
C ILE A 372 -28.53 0.21 8.05
N ILE A 373 -29.23 -0.90 7.94
CA ILE A 373 -30.41 -1.20 8.77
C ILE A 373 -30.16 -2.47 9.57
N GLY A 374 -30.52 -2.44 10.86
CA GLY A 374 -30.35 -3.58 11.74
C GLY A 374 -31.14 -3.44 13.03
N GLY A 375 -30.99 -4.44 13.90
CA GLY A 375 -31.63 -4.51 15.21
C GLY A 375 -32.40 -5.82 15.38
N ASP A 376 -33.30 -5.87 16.34
CA ASP A 376 -34.15 -7.04 16.57
C ASP A 376 -35.36 -7.03 15.62
N PHE A 377 -35.16 -7.65 14.46
CA PHE A 377 -36.21 -7.80 13.45
C PHE A 377 -37.32 -8.78 13.86
N ASN A 378 -37.12 -9.62 14.89
CA ASN A 378 -38.06 -10.68 15.24
C ASN A 378 -38.43 -11.62 14.07
N PHE A 379 -37.53 -11.78 13.09
CA PHE A 379 -37.72 -12.67 11.95
C PHE A 379 -37.44 -14.12 12.32
N TYR A 380 -38.28 -15.04 11.86
CA TYR A 380 -38.13 -16.46 12.19
C TYR A 380 -37.33 -17.23 11.13
N ASN A 381 -37.52 -16.92 9.86
CA ASN A 381 -36.81 -17.55 8.75
C ASN A 381 -36.84 -16.70 7.48
N ASN A 382 -35.91 -16.96 6.57
CA ASN A 382 -35.73 -16.21 5.33
C ASN A 382 -36.71 -16.57 4.19
N THR A 383 -37.57 -17.59 4.35
CA THR A 383 -38.43 -18.11 3.28
C THR A 383 -39.90 -17.70 3.39
N THR A 384 -40.41 -17.50 4.60
CA THR A 384 -41.83 -17.16 4.84
C THR A 384 -42.00 -15.80 5.50
N GLU A 385 -40.93 -15.21 6.03
CA GLU A 385 -40.98 -13.88 6.63
C GLU A 385 -41.14 -12.83 5.53
N THR A 386 -42.36 -12.37 5.32
CA THR A 386 -42.68 -11.43 4.24
C THR A 386 -41.92 -10.11 4.33
N ALA A 387 -41.67 -9.61 5.54
CA ALA A 387 -40.86 -8.41 5.77
C ALA A 387 -39.41 -8.60 5.28
N TYR A 388 -38.78 -9.74 5.59
CA TYR A 388 -37.44 -10.08 5.07
C TYR A 388 -37.44 -10.16 3.54
N LEU A 389 -38.43 -10.85 2.95
CA LEU A 389 -38.54 -11.00 1.50
C LEU A 389 -38.69 -9.64 0.80
N GLU A 390 -39.46 -8.72 1.39
CA GLU A 390 -39.56 -7.34 0.91
C GLU A 390 -38.19 -6.67 0.97
N MET A 391 -37.44 -6.79 2.07
CA MET A 391 -36.12 -6.15 2.21
C MET A 391 -35.12 -6.59 1.13
N VAL A 392 -35.01 -7.89 0.88
CA VAL A 392 -34.00 -8.44 -0.06
C VAL A 392 -34.46 -8.46 -1.52
N ASN A 393 -35.75 -8.24 -1.80
CA ASN A 393 -36.29 -8.20 -3.16
C ASN A 393 -36.85 -6.83 -3.57
N HIS A 394 -36.78 -5.81 -2.71
CA HIS A 394 -37.31 -4.48 -3.02
C HIS A 394 -36.75 -3.95 -4.34
N ASN A 395 -37.64 -3.41 -5.19
CA ASN A 395 -37.29 -3.05 -6.57
C ASN A 395 -36.25 -1.93 -6.68
N SER A 396 -36.25 -0.99 -5.73
CA SER A 396 -35.42 0.23 -5.80
C SER A 396 -34.38 0.33 -4.69
N PHE A 397 -34.52 -0.44 -3.62
CA PHE A 397 -33.73 -0.32 -2.40
C PHE A 397 -33.43 -1.71 -1.85
N ARG A 398 -32.75 -2.53 -2.64
CA ARG A 398 -32.47 -3.92 -2.26
C ARG A 398 -31.48 -3.94 -1.10
N MET A 399 -31.89 -4.49 0.04
CA MET A 399 -31.03 -4.66 1.21
C MET A 399 -30.18 -5.93 1.06
N TYR A 400 -28.94 -5.85 1.53
CA TYR A 400 -28.01 -6.97 1.55
C TYR A 400 -27.97 -7.60 2.94
N ASP A 401 -28.22 -8.92 3.00
CA ASP A 401 -28.03 -9.71 4.21
C ASP A 401 -26.63 -10.34 4.19
N PRO A 402 -25.72 -9.95 5.09
CA PRO A 402 -24.35 -10.44 5.12
C PRO A 402 -24.21 -11.89 5.59
N ILE A 403 -25.20 -12.43 6.32
CA ILE A 403 -25.20 -13.82 6.81
C ILE A 403 -25.93 -14.72 5.81
N GLY A 404 -27.02 -14.22 5.23
CA GLY A 404 -27.83 -14.90 4.25
C GLY A 404 -28.90 -15.82 4.86
N SER A 405 -29.26 -16.87 4.11
CA SER A 405 -30.43 -17.70 4.41
C SER A 405 -30.33 -18.46 5.74
N GLY A 406 -31.30 -18.30 6.63
CA GLY A 406 -31.33 -19.02 7.90
C GLY A 406 -32.68 -19.07 8.62
N TYR A 407 -32.72 -19.88 9.69
CA TYR A 407 -33.76 -19.89 10.72
C TYR A 407 -33.25 -19.14 11.94
N TRP A 408 -33.64 -17.87 12.11
CA TRP A 408 -33.04 -16.97 13.10
C TRP A 408 -33.66 -17.03 14.50
N HIS A 409 -34.60 -17.96 14.72
CA HIS A 409 -35.23 -18.21 16.01
C HIS A 409 -34.55 -19.34 16.82
N ASN A 410 -33.53 -20.00 16.26
CA ASN A 410 -32.80 -21.10 16.89
C ASN A 410 -31.29 -20.80 16.88
N ASN A 411 -30.60 -21.08 17.99
CA ASN A 411 -29.16 -20.80 18.19
C ASN A 411 -28.22 -21.74 17.39
N ILE A 412 -28.55 -22.12 16.16
CA ILE A 412 -27.78 -23.09 15.34
C ILE A 412 -27.11 -22.40 14.14
N HIS A 413 -26.56 -21.21 14.34
CA HIS A 413 -25.73 -20.54 13.33
C HIS A 413 -24.34 -20.26 13.88
#